data_AF-N1WN47-F1
#
_entry.id   AF-N1WN47-F1
#
_cell.length_a   1.000
_cell.length_b   1.000
_cell.length_c   1.000
_cell.angle_alpha   90.00
_cell.angle_beta   90.00
_cell.angle_gamma   90.00
#
_symmetry.space_group_name_H-M   'P 1'
#
loop_
_entity.id
_entity.type
_entity.pdbx_description
1 polymer ?
#
loop_
_entity_poly.entity_id
_entity_poly.type
_entity_poly.pdbx_seq_one_letter_code
_entity_poly.pdbx_strand_id
1 'polypeptide(L)' 'MENYIFEAEAKSKSEAEDYTLKTLRLNSDEVRFETVDSGKGGFFGISQKKPAIVRAYVTSRDLPAEKIIHGVVLTVY' A
#
# COMPACT_ATOMS: atom_id res chain seq x y z
N MET A 1 17.40 -5.14 -5.53
CA MET A 1 15.94 -5.24 -5.34
C MET A 1 15.65 -4.72 -3.96
N GLU A 2 15.00 -3.57 -3.83
CA GLU A 2 14.50 -3.12 -2.53
C GLU A 2 13.29 -4.01 -2.20
N ASN A 3 13.37 -4.77 -1.11
CA ASN A 3 12.27 -5.62 -0.69
C ASN A 3 11.23 -4.75 -0.01
N TYR A 4 10.08 -4.54 -0.66
CA TYR A 4 8.94 -3.89 -0.02
C TYR A 4 8.43 -4.80 1.11
N ILE A 5 7.98 -4.18 2.19
CA ILE A 5 7.51 -4.92 3.36
C ILE A 5 6.01 -5.22 3.30
N PHE A 6 5.26 -4.46 2.51
CA PHE A 6 3.81 -4.60 2.42
C PHE A 6 3.29 -4.03 1.11
N GLU A 7 2.28 -4.68 0.53
CA GLU A 7 1.56 -4.19 -0.64
C GLU A 7 0.07 -4.14 -0.32
N ALA A 8 -0.55 -2.99 -0.55
CA ALA A 8 -1.96 -2.77 -0.27
C ALA A 8 -2.70 -2.32 -1.52
N GLU A 9 -3.84 -2.95 -1.76
CA GLU A 9 -4.77 -2.57 -2.83
C GLU A 9 -6.04 -1.96 -2.22
N ALA A 10 -6.42 -0.75 -2.68
CA ALA A 10 -7.64 -0.08 -2.23
C ALA A 10 -8.29 0.75 -3.35
N LYS A 11 -9.42 1.42 -3.09
CA LYS A 11 -10.12 2.22 -4.13
C LYS A 11 -9.35 3.48 -4.52
N SER A 12 -8.47 3.95 -3.64
CA SER A 12 -7.63 5.13 -3.85
C SER A 12 -6.26 4.96 -3.21
N LYS A 13 -5.28 5.72 -3.67
CA LYS A 13 -3.94 5.76 -3.08
C LYS A 13 -3.99 6.04 -1.57
N SER A 14 -4.74 7.07 -1.17
CA SER A 14 -4.84 7.47 0.24
C SER A 14 -5.41 6.36 1.10
N GLU A 15 -6.39 5.60 0.61
CA GLU A 15 -6.98 4.47 1.34
C GLU A 15 -5.99 3.30 1.46
N ALA A 16 -5.20 3.04 0.42
CA ALA A 16 -4.20 1.98 0.43
C ALA A 16 -3.04 2.31 1.40
N GLU A 17 -2.62 3.57 1.46
CA GLU A 17 -1.64 4.05 2.45
C GLU A 17 -2.20 3.93 3.88
N ASP A 18 -3.45 4.35 4.10
CA ASP A 18 -4.13 4.27 5.39
C ASP A 18 -4.25 2.82 5.90
N TYR A 19 -4.60 1.88 5.02
CA TYR A 19 -4.62 0.45 5.34
C TYR A 19 -3.24 -0.05 5.73
N THR A 20 -2.22 0.32 4.98
CA THR A 20 -0.85 -0.11 5.27
C THR A 20 -0.39 0.38 6.65
N LEU A 21 -0.61 1.66 6.98
CA LEU A 21 -0.26 2.23 8.30
C LEU A 21 -1.02 1.53 9.43
N LYS A 22 -2.33 1.32 9.27
CA LYS A 22 -3.18 0.66 10.28
C LYS A 22 -2.79 -0.80 10.49
N THR A 23 -2.53 -1.54 9.42
CA THR A 23 -2.17 -2.96 9.48
C THR A 23 -0.79 -3.15 10.09
N LEU A 24 0.19 -2.34 9.69
CA LEU A 24 1.56 -2.43 10.21
C LEU A 24 1.72 -1.74 11.57
N ARG A 25 0.74 -0.94 12.01
CA ARG A 25 0.80 -0.08 13.20
C ARG A 25 2.03 0.83 13.17
N LEU A 26 2.30 1.40 12.01
CA LEU A 26 3.40 2.33 11.75
C LEU A 26 2.85 3.74 11.53
N ASN A 27 3.68 4.74 11.79
CA ASN A 27 3.41 6.13 11.47
C ASN A 27 3.90 6.46 10.05
N SER A 28 3.39 7.55 9.47
CA SER A 28 3.69 7.94 8.09
C SER A 28 5.15 8.36 7.85
N ASP A 29 5.90 8.68 8.89
CA ASP A 29 7.33 8.98 8.86
C ASP A 29 8.21 7.72 8.91
N GLU A 30 7.68 6.59 9.39
CA GLU A 30 8.37 5.30 9.49
C GLU A 30 8.33 4.48 8.18
N VAL A 31 7.52 4.92 7.21
CA VAL A 31 7.36 4.24 5.91
C VAL A 31 7.42 5.19 4.72
N ARG A 32 8.01 4.72 3.64
CA ARG A 32 7.99 5.36 2.32
C ARG A 32 7.04 4.57 1.42
N PHE A 33 6.07 5.27 0.85
CA PHE A 33 5.13 4.67 -0.10
C PHE A 33 5.58 4.87 -1.54
N GLU A 34 5.48 3.82 -2.33
CA GLU A 34 5.60 3.87 -3.79
C GLU A 34 4.26 3.48 -4.40
N THR A 35 3.71 4.35 -5.26
CA THR A 35 2.47 4.06 -5.98
C THR A 35 2.79 3.23 -7.22
N VAL A 36 2.37 1.98 -7.23
CA VAL A 36 2.57 1.04 -8.36
C VAL A 36 1.49 1.25 -9.42
N ASP A 37 0.24 1.35 -8.98
CA ASP A 37 -0.90 1.75 -9.83
C ASP A 37 -1.72 2.80 -9.08
N SER A 38 -2.09 3.87 -9.79
CA SER A 38 -2.90 4.96 -9.22
C SER A 38 -4.41 4.70 -9.29
N GLY A 39 -4.83 3.57 -9.88
CA GLY A 39 -6.24 3.24 -10.02
C GLY A 39 -6.94 4.23 -10.96
N LYS A 40 -6.40 4.45 -12.17
CA LYS A 40 -7.05 5.30 -13.17
C LYS A 40 -8.28 4.60 -13.72
N GLY A 41 -9.46 5.07 -13.30
CA GLY A 41 -10.73 4.73 -13.91
C GLY A 41 -10.73 5.14 -15.39
N GLY A 42 -11.01 4.19 -16.28
CA GLY A 42 -11.17 4.47 -17.70
C GLY A 42 -12.22 5.55 -17.92
N PHE A 43 -11.87 6.57 -18.70
CA PHE A 43 -12.66 7.77 -19.03
C PHE A 43 -13.96 7.48 -19.82
N PHE A 44 -14.44 6.23 -19.86
CA PHE A 44 -15.54 5.78 -20.71
C PHE A 44 -16.36 4.64 -20.07
N GLY A 45 -16.89 4.88 -18.86
CA GLY A 45 -18.12 4.27 -18.32
C GLY A 45 -18.24 2.74 -18.16
N ILE A 46 -17.30 1.91 -18.61
CA ILE A 46 -17.46 0.44 -18.68
C ILE A 46 -16.24 -0.32 -18.15
N SER A 47 -15.12 0.35 -17.84
CA SER A 47 -13.95 -0.35 -17.30
C SER A 47 -14.05 -0.46 -15.78
N GLN A 48 -14.04 -1.70 -15.26
CA GLN A 48 -13.84 -2.02 -13.83
C GLN A 48 -12.84 -1.03 -13.21
N LYS A 49 -13.24 -0.37 -12.11
CA LYS A 49 -12.33 0.47 -11.32
C LYS A 49 -11.16 -0.40 -10.89
N LYS A 50 -10.02 -0.26 -11.57
CA LYS A 50 -8.78 -0.87 -11.09
C LYS A 50 -8.44 -0.25 -9.74
N PRO A 51 -8.19 -1.05 -8.70
CA PRO A 51 -7.77 -0.52 -7.41
C PRO A 51 -6.42 0.19 -7.54
N ALA A 52 -6.18 1.17 -6.68
CA ALA A 52 -4.85 1.73 -6.49
C ALA A 52 -4.00 0.73 -5.69
N ILE A 53 -2.74 0.58 -6.09
CA ILE A 53 -1.79 -0.34 -5.48
C ILE A 53 -0.61 0.48 -4.96
N VAL A 54 -0.31 0.33 -3.67
CA VAL A 54 0.85 0.97 -3.02
C VAL A 54 1.75 -0.08 -2.38
N ARG A 55 3.06 0.14 -2.50
CA ARG A 55 4.09 -0.61 -1.78
C ARG A 55 4.66 0.24 -0.68
N ALA A 56 4.79 -0.33 0.51
CA ALA A 56 5.47 0.30 1.63
C ALA A 56 6.89 -0.25 1.79
N TYR A 57 7.81 0.67 2.03
CA TYR A 57 9.19 0.39 2.39
C TYR A 57 9.47 1.06 3.73
N VAL A 58 10.26 0.39 4.56
CA VAL A 58 10.70 0.93 5.84
C VAL A 58 11.73 2.04 5.59
N THR A 59 11.53 3.23 6.17
CA THR A 59 12.50 4.34 6.09
C THR A 59 13.62 4.22 7.13
N SER A 60 13.33 3.59 8.27
CA SER A 60 14.26 3.48 9.40
C SER A 60 14.82 2.07 9.56
N ARG A 61 16.15 1.93 9.52
CA ARG A 61 16.84 0.66 9.81
C ARG A 61 16.68 0.18 11.26
N ASP A 62 16.15 1.03 12.13
CA ASP A 62 15.90 0.73 13.55
C ASP A 62 14.49 0.21 13.83
N LEU A 63 13.67 -0.05 12.80
CA LEU A 63 12.39 -0.72 13.01
C LEU A 63 12.64 -2.16 13.49
N PRO A 64 12.23 -2.53 14.72
CA PRO A 64 12.43 -3.87 15.22
C PRO A 64 11.73 -4.87 14.29
N ALA A 65 12.44 -5.94 13.91
CA ALA A 65 11.96 -6.92 12.93
C ALA A 65 10.59 -7.52 13.30
N GLU A 66 10.23 -7.54 14.59
CA GLU A 66 8.91 -7.95 15.10
C GLU A 66 7.75 -7.06 14.63
N LYS A 67 8.00 -5.82 14.17
CA LYS A 67 6.98 -4.93 13.60
C LYS A 67 6.75 -5.14 12.09
N ILE A 68 7.61 -5.89 11.40
CA ILE A 68 7.56 -6.03 9.94
C ILE A 68 6.74 -7.27 9.58
N ILE A 69 5.43 -7.11 9.44
CA ILE A 69 4.54 -8.14 8.89
C ILE A 69 4.56 -8.02 7.37
N HIS A 70 5.06 -9.05 6.69
CA HIS A 70 4.94 -9.17 5.23
C HIS A 70 3.55 -9.72 4.90
N GLY A 71 2.76 -8.96 4.16
CA GLY A 71 1.40 -9.34 3.79
C GLY A 71 0.91 -8.62 2.53
N VAL A 72 -0.14 -9.19 1.94
CA VAL A 72 -0.86 -8.62 0.79
C VAL A 72 -2.32 -8.49 1.19
N VAL A 73 -2.90 -7.29 1.03
CA VAL A 73 -4.34 -7.07 1.25
C VAL A 73 -5.03 -7.01 -0.11
N LEU A 74 -5.89 -7.99 -0.37
CA LEU A 74 -6.71 -8.09 -1.57
C LEU A 74 -8.14 -7.63 -1.26
N THR A 75 -8.62 -6.60 -1.96
CA THR A 75 -10.02 -6.18 -1.86
C THR A 75 -10.84 -6.93 -2.92
N VAL A 76 -11.75 -7.81 -2.49
CA VAL A 76 -12.70 -8.49 -3.37
C VAL A 76 -13.96 -7.63 -3.53
N TYR A 77 -14.29 -7.25 -4.76
CA TYR A 77 -15.49 -6.48 -5.12
C TYR A 77 -16.64 -7.40 -5.53
#